data_AF-A0A968WFK6-F1
#
_entry.id   AF-A0A968WFK6-F1
#
_cell.length_a   1.000
_cell.length_b   1.000
_cell.length_c   1.000
_cell.angle_alpha   90.00
_cell.angle_beta   90.00
_cell.angle_gamma   90.00
#
_symmetry.space_group_name_H-M   'P 1'
#
loop_
_entity.id
_entity.type
_entity.pdbx_description
1 polymer ?
#
loop_
_entity_poly.entity_id
_entity_poly.type
_entity_poly.pdbx_seq_one_letter_code
_entity_poly.pdbx_strand_id
1 'polypeptide(L)'
;MSPLVEKILSEIEQLTSEEQLMVMGHLVEQMKKNIIKPQIKAKWSDLKGMAPYPLASEDAQQWVSRTRREGNEHREHLLWGDE
;
A
#
# COMPACT_ATOMS: atom_id res chain seq x y z
N MET A 1 8.43 23.26 -27.59
CA MET A 1 8.13 22.78 -26.24
C MET A 1 6.75 23.30 -25.85
N SER A 2 6.29 23.15 -24.60
CA SER A 2 5.07 23.87 -24.17
C SER A 2 5.33 25.39 -24.24
N PRO A 3 4.43 26.21 -24.81
CA PRO A 3 4.64 27.65 -24.97
C PRO A 3 4.82 28.38 -23.63
N LEU A 4 4.25 27.83 -22.55
CA LEU A 4 4.45 28.36 -21.19
C LEU A 4 5.88 28.13 -20.69
N VAL A 5 6.49 26.99 -21.03
CA VAL A 5 7.86 26.65 -20.60
C VAL A 5 8.86 27.54 -21.31
N GLU A 6 8.67 27.80 -22.60
CA GLU A 6 9.52 28.71 -23.37
C GLU A 6 9.49 30.13 -22.80
N LYS A 7 8.30 30.62 -22.44
CA LYS A 7 8.16 31.92 -21.78
C LYS A 7 8.92 31.98 -20.44
N ILE A 8 8.75 30.98 -19.58
CA ILE A 8 9.40 30.95 -18.27
C ILE A 8 10.93 30.90 -18.41
N LEU A 9 11.45 30.12 -19.36
CA LEU A 9 12.89 30.08 -19.63
C LEU A 9 13.42 31.45 -20.08
N SER A 10 12.68 32.13 -20.97
CA SER A 10 13.06 33.48 -21.42
C SER A 10 13.03 34.54 -20.32
N GLU A 11 12.18 34.37 -19.30
CA GLU A 11 12.14 35.24 -18.11
C GLU A 11 13.28 34.92 -17.14
N ILE A 12 13.63 33.64 -16.96
CA ILE A 12 14.76 33.22 -16.11
C ILE A 12 16.10 33.67 -16.69
N GLU A 13 16.26 33.66 -18.01
CA GLU A 13 17.47 34.12 -18.68
C GLU A 13 17.75 35.63 -18.49
N GLN A 14 16.72 36.43 -18.16
CA GLN A 14 16.87 37.86 -17.88
C GLN A 14 17.31 38.16 -16.44
N LEU A 15 17.27 37.16 -15.56
CA LEU A 15 17.67 37.28 -14.16
C LEU A 15 19.19 37.27 -14.00
N THR A 16 19.66 37.83 -12.87
CA THR A 16 21.05 37.67 -12.47
C THR A 16 21.36 36.23 -12.06
N SER A 17 22.64 35.84 -12.07
CA SER A 17 23.05 34.48 -11.69
C SER A 17 22.63 34.10 -10.26
N GLU A 18 22.54 35.06 -9.33
CA GLU A 18 22.08 34.83 -7.96
C GLU A 18 20.58 34.53 -7.91
N GLU A 19 19.78 35.26 -8.67
CA GLU A 19 18.33 35.04 -8.78
C GLU A 19 18.01 33.71 -9.48
N GLN A 20 18.79 33.33 -10.49
CA GLN A 20 18.67 32.01 -11.13
C GLN A 20 18.91 30.87 -10.12
N LEU A 21 19.89 31.03 -9.22
CA LEU A 21 20.13 30.06 -8.13
C LEU A 21 18.96 30.00 -7.15
N MET A 22 18.35 31.13 -6.80
CA MET A 22 17.15 31.17 -5.96
C MET A 22 15.97 30.43 -6.61
N VAL A 23 15.72 30.66 -7.90
CA VAL A 23 14.66 29.97 -8.66
C VAL A 23 14.91 28.47 -8.67
N MET A 24 16.15 28.03 -8.92
CA MET A 24 16.52 26.62 -8.88
C MET A 24 16.26 26.01 -7.49
N GLY A 25 16.65 26.69 -6.42
CA GLY A 25 16.43 26.23 -5.04
C GLY A 25 14.94 26.06 -4.72
N HIS A 26 14.12 27.05 -5.07
CA HIS A 26 12.67 26.99 -4.87
C HIS A 26 12.02 25.84 -5.66
N LEU A 27 12.42 25.63 -6.91
CA LEU A 27 11.93 24.51 -7.74
C LEU A 27 12.28 23.16 -7.13
N VAL A 28 13.53 22.97 -6.69
CA VAL A 28 13.97 21.74 -6.04
C VAL A 28 13.19 21.48 -4.75
N GLU A 29 12.94 22.51 -3.94
CA GLU A 29 12.17 22.37 -2.70
C GLU A 29 10.70 21.99 -2.98
N GLN A 30 10.07 22.61 -3.98
CA GLN A 30 8.72 22.23 -4.40
C GLN A 30 8.65 20.80 -4.92
N MET A 31 9.64 20.38 -5.72
CA MET A 31 9.70 19.00 -6.22
C MET A 31 9.83 18.01 -5.07
N LYS A 32 10.67 18.30 -4.06
CA LYS A 32 10.77 17.46 -2.85
C LYS A 32 9.43 17.34 -2.12
N LYS A 33 8.69 18.43 -1.95
CA LYS A 33 7.35 18.41 -1.31
C LYS A 33 6.33 17.58 -2.10
N ASN A 34 6.39 17.63 -3.43
CA ASN A 34 5.45 16.90 -4.30
C ASN A 34 5.80 15.42 -4.48
N ILE A 35 7.10 15.07 -4.49
CA ILE A 35 7.57 13.68 -4.54
C ILE A 35 7.32 13.00 -3.19
N ILE A 36 7.47 13.72 -2.09
CA ILE A 36 7.11 13.28 -0.73
C ILE A 36 5.66 13.71 -0.44
N LYS A 37 4.74 13.54 -1.40
CA LYS A 37 3.35 13.35 -0.97
C LYS A 37 3.35 12.06 -0.17
N PRO A 38 2.95 12.06 1.12
CA PRO A 38 2.79 10.81 1.83
C PRO A 38 1.82 10.01 0.98
N GLN A 39 2.28 8.91 0.36
CA GLN A 39 1.36 7.87 -0.06
C GLN A 39 0.48 7.65 1.15
N ILE A 40 -0.82 7.93 1.00
CA ILE A 40 -1.79 7.63 2.03
C ILE A 40 -1.62 6.13 2.21
N LYS A 41 -0.89 5.73 3.27
CA LYS A 41 -0.69 4.32 3.58
C LYS A 41 -2.10 3.85 3.86
N ALA A 42 -2.66 3.06 2.93
CA ALA A 42 -3.99 2.49 3.10
C ALA A 42 -4.03 1.88 4.49
N LYS A 43 -4.95 2.36 5.33
CA LYS A 43 -5.00 1.85 6.69
C LYS A 43 -5.52 0.43 6.59
N TRP A 44 -4.98 -0.49 7.39
CA TRP A 44 -5.49 -1.86 7.43
C TRP A 44 -7.00 -1.92 7.75
N SER A 45 -7.53 -0.91 8.47
CA SER A 45 -8.96 -0.74 8.70
C SER A 45 -9.78 -0.60 7.42
N ASP A 46 -9.20 -0.04 6.36
CA ASP A 46 -9.87 0.26 5.10
C ASP A 46 -10.12 -1.03 4.29
N LEU A 47 -9.40 -2.12 4.63
CA LEU A 47 -9.55 -3.44 4.01
C LEU A 47 -10.63 -4.31 4.68
N LYS A 48 -11.19 -3.87 5.82
CA LYS A 48 -12.16 -4.66 6.58
C LYS A 48 -13.45 -4.85 5.78
N GLY A 49 -13.81 -6.12 5.52
CA GLY A 49 -15.07 -6.48 4.85
C GLY A 49 -15.01 -6.47 3.31
N MET A 50 -13.84 -6.24 2.70
CA MET A 50 -13.68 -6.30 1.24
C MET A 50 -13.66 -7.73 0.67
N ALA A 51 -13.35 -8.72 1.51
CA ALA A 51 -13.34 -10.12 1.12
C ALA A 51 -14.78 -10.66 1.06
N PRO A 52 -15.23 -11.26 -0.06
CA PRO A 52 -16.48 -12.00 -0.10
C PRO A 52 -16.38 -13.21 0.82
N TYR A 53 -17.48 -13.54 1.50
CA TYR A 53 -17.56 -14.74 2.33
C TYR A 53 -18.21 -15.89 1.55
N PRO A 54 -17.63 -17.11 1.57
CA PRO A 54 -16.31 -17.45 2.11
C PRO A 54 -15.17 -17.07 1.14
N LEU A 55 -14.11 -16.45 1.66
CA LEU A 55 -12.96 -16.00 0.84
C LEU A 55 -12.20 -17.18 0.20
N ALA A 56 -12.15 -18.31 0.90
CA ALA A 56 -11.40 -19.50 0.53
C ALA A 56 -12.31 -20.70 0.19
N SER A 57 -13.53 -20.43 -0.29
CA SER A 57 -14.54 -21.46 -0.66
C SER A 57 -15.04 -22.35 0.48
N GLU A 58 -14.45 -22.25 1.67
CA GLU A 58 -14.88 -22.90 2.91
C GLU A 58 -15.09 -21.84 3.99
N ASP A 59 -16.20 -21.97 4.72
CA ASP A 59 -16.45 -21.15 5.92
C ASP A 59 -15.43 -21.47 7.02
N ALA A 60 -14.96 -20.42 7.70
CA ALA A 60 -14.04 -20.56 8.82
C ALA A 60 -14.61 -21.45 9.93
N GLN A 61 -15.90 -21.34 10.24
CA GLN A 61 -16.51 -22.15 11.31
C GLN A 61 -16.63 -23.62 10.88
N GLN A 62 -16.92 -23.90 9.62
CA GLN A 62 -16.86 -25.25 9.05
C GLN A 62 -15.44 -25.84 9.14
N TRP A 63 -14.42 -25.08 8.72
CA TRP A 63 -13.02 -25.54 8.78
C TRP A 63 -12.57 -25.87 10.21
N VAL A 64 -12.89 -24.99 11.18
CA VAL A 64 -12.57 -25.23 12.60
C VAL A 64 -13.29 -26.47 13.12
N SER A 65 -14.57 -26.62 12.79
CA SER A 65 -15.37 -27.77 13.24
C SER A 65 -14.81 -29.08 12.69
N ARG A 66 -14.45 -29.11 11.40
CA ARG A 66 -13.80 -30.27 10.77
C ARG A 66 -12.47 -30.61 11.44
N THR A 67 -11.58 -29.62 11.54
CA THR A 67 -10.22 -29.83 12.08
C THR A 67 -10.25 -30.29 13.54
N ARG A 68 -11.20 -29.80 14.35
CA ARG A 68 -11.39 -30.26 15.73
C ARG A 68 -11.91 -31.71 15.78
N ARG A 69 -12.88 -32.05 14.94
CA ARG A 69 -13.42 -33.40 14.87
C ARG A 69 -12.33 -34.40 14.47
N GLU A 70 -11.61 -34.13 13.39
CA GLU A 70 -10.49 -34.96 12.92
C GLU A 70 -9.42 -35.13 14.01
N GLY A 71 -9.08 -34.05 14.72
CA GLY A 71 -8.14 -34.09 15.84
C GLY A 71 -8.66 -34.87 17.06
N ASN A 72 -9.97 -34.90 17.30
CA ASN A 72 -10.56 -35.74 18.35
C ASN A 72 -10.58 -37.21 17.92
N GLU A 73 -11.00 -37.52 16.70
CA GLU A 73 -11.00 -38.87 16.13
C GLU A 73 -9.59 -39.47 16.14
N HIS A 74 -8.56 -38.69 15.78
CA HIS A 74 -7.17 -39.12 15.85
C HIS A 74 -6.74 -39.47 17.29
N ARG A 75 -7.17 -38.69 18.30
CA ARG A 75 -6.86 -38.97 19.70
C ARG A 75 -7.58 -40.22 20.20
N GLU A 76 -8.86 -40.37 19.89
CA GLU A 76 -9.64 -41.56 20.27
C GLU A 76 -9.04 -42.82 19.64
N HIS A 77 -8.65 -42.77 18.36
CA HIS A 77 -7.98 -43.88 17.68
C HIS A 77 -6.65 -44.27 18.34
N LEU A 78 -5.87 -43.29 18.80
CA LEU A 78 -4.62 -43.56 19.55
C LEU A 78 -4.90 -44.13 20.95
N LEU A 79 -6.03 -43.80 21.57
CA LEU A 79 -6.41 -44.25 22.91
C LEU A 79 -7.06 -45.65 22.90
N TRP A 80 -7.78 -45.99 21.84
CA TRP A 80 -8.53 -47.25 21.74
C TRP A 80 -7.79 -48.35 20.98
N GLY A 81 -6.65 -48.04 20.35
CA GLY A 81 -5.68 -49.00 19.84
C GLY A 81 -6.27 -50.14 19.03
N ASP A 82 -6.46 -49.95 17.73
CA ASP A 82 -6.55 -51.09 16.82
C ASP A 82 -5.17 -51.78 16.80
N GLU A 83 -5.11 -53.03 17.29
CA GLU A 83 -4.05 -54.01 17.04
C GLU A 83 -3.91 -54.35 15.56
#